data_AF-A0A2V6RYF7-F1
#
_entry.id   AF-A0A2V6RYF7-F1
#
_cell.length_a   1.000
_cell.length_b   1.000
_cell.length_c   1.000
_cell.angle_alpha   90.00
_cell.angle_beta   90.00
_cell.angle_gamma   90.00
#
_symmetry.space_group_name_H-M   'P 1'
#
loop_
_entity.id
_entity.type
_entity.pdbx_description
1 polymer ?
#
loop_
_entity_poly.entity_id
_entity_poly.type
_entity_poly.pdbx_seq_one_letter_code
_entity_poly.pdbx_strand_id
1 'polypeptide(L)'
;MDGRHLLRRLDAAWGAFKASYAGLSDAQLVKPGVTGDWSVRDILAHVTTWEEEALTHLPLILEGGTPPRYSVRYGGLDAFNARMTEQKARLSLSAVRRQLDGAHRRLIDFIQRAPEDQQSRETRFRRRLRLDTYSHYPQHAEAIRQWRRKVLV
;
A
#
# COMPACT_ATOMS: atom_id res chain seq x y z
N MET A 1 -2.61 5.27 -22.08
CA MET A 1 -2.84 6.06 -20.85
C MET A 1 -1.59 6.94 -20.71
N ASP A 2 -1.68 8.25 -20.56
CA ASP A 2 -0.48 9.09 -20.33
C ASP A 2 -0.06 9.07 -18.85
N GLY A 3 1.15 9.53 -18.51
CA GLY A 3 1.65 9.53 -17.12
C GLY A 3 0.75 10.33 -16.16
N ARG A 4 0.13 11.41 -16.65
CA ARG A 4 -0.84 12.20 -15.88
C ARG A 4 -2.08 11.40 -15.50
N HIS A 5 -2.61 10.57 -16.41
CA HIS A 5 -3.74 9.71 -16.09
C HIS A 5 -3.36 8.64 -15.05
N LEU A 6 -2.15 8.09 -15.09
CA LEU A 6 -1.67 7.16 -14.06
C LEU A 6 -1.64 7.80 -12.67
N LEU A 7 -1.04 8.99 -12.55
CA LEU A 7 -0.99 9.73 -11.28
C LEU A 7 -2.38 10.09 -10.75
N ARG A 8 -3.31 10.53 -11.61
CA ARG A 8 -4.70 10.77 -11.20
C ARG A 8 -5.39 9.52 -10.68
N ARG A 9 -5.15 8.37 -11.32
CA ARG A 9 -5.72 7.09 -10.88
C ARG A 9 -5.15 6.67 -9.52
N LEU A 10 -3.86 6.86 -9.31
CA LEU A 10 -3.19 6.59 -8.04
C LEU A 10 -3.72 7.49 -6.93
N ASP A 11 -3.80 8.80 -7.18
CA ASP A 11 -4.31 9.79 -6.24
C ASP A 11 -5.77 9.52 -5.86
N ALA A 12 -6.64 9.22 -6.84
CA ALA A 12 -8.03 8.86 -6.57
C ALA A 12 -8.16 7.60 -5.69
N ALA A 13 -7.38 6.55 -5.97
CA ALA A 13 -7.39 5.33 -5.18
C ALA A 13 -6.84 5.57 -3.76
N TRP A 14 -5.79 6.38 -3.63
CA TRP A 14 -5.23 6.78 -2.35
C TRP A 14 -6.20 7.62 -1.51
N GLY A 15 -6.85 8.60 -2.13
CA GLY A 15 -7.89 9.41 -1.50
C GLY A 15 -9.05 8.55 -0.99
N ALA A 16 -9.52 7.60 -1.80
CA ALA A 16 -10.57 6.66 -1.40
C ALA A 16 -10.16 5.74 -0.24
N PHE A 17 -8.88 5.35 -0.18
CA PHE A 17 -8.34 4.60 0.95
C PHE A 17 -8.26 5.45 2.22
N LYS A 18 -7.76 6.67 2.15
CA LYS A 18 -7.78 7.60 3.30
C LYS A 18 -9.19 7.88 3.80
N ALA A 19 -10.13 8.04 2.88
CA ALA A 19 -11.54 8.28 3.20
C ALA A 19 -12.19 7.09 3.93
N SER A 20 -11.75 5.84 3.70
CA SER A 20 -12.37 4.68 4.35
C SER A 20 -12.24 4.69 5.87
N TYR A 21 -11.17 5.30 6.41
CA TYR A 21 -10.91 5.40 7.85
C TYR A 21 -10.97 6.84 8.38
N ALA A 22 -11.32 7.82 7.54
CA ALA A 22 -11.52 9.20 7.98
C ALA A 22 -12.63 9.30 9.04
N GLY A 23 -12.40 10.14 10.05
CA GLY A 23 -13.32 10.38 11.17
C GLY A 23 -13.34 9.29 12.24
N LEU A 24 -12.56 8.21 12.11
CA LEU A 24 -12.41 7.23 13.18
C LEU A 24 -11.52 7.77 14.30
N SER A 25 -11.91 7.52 15.56
CA SER A 25 -11.06 7.80 16.70
C SER A 25 -9.85 6.87 16.74
N ASP A 26 -8.79 7.27 17.44
CA ASP A 26 -7.60 6.42 17.59
C ASP A 26 -7.93 5.08 18.27
N ALA A 27 -8.89 5.06 19.20
CA ALA A 27 -9.39 3.83 19.82
C ALA A 27 -10.08 2.90 18.81
N GLN A 28 -10.84 3.45 17.86
CA GLN A 28 -11.46 2.67 16.77
C GLN A 28 -10.41 2.14 15.80
N LEU A 29 -9.37 2.94 15.51
CA LEU A 29 -8.33 2.55 14.54
C LEU A 29 -7.45 1.38 15.00
N VAL A 30 -7.32 1.20 16.32
CA VAL A 30 -6.59 0.06 16.91
C VAL A 30 -7.50 -1.09 17.32
N LYS A 31 -8.82 -0.97 17.15
CA LYS A 31 -9.76 -2.04 17.47
C LYS A 31 -9.58 -3.20 16.47
N PRO A 32 -9.38 -4.44 16.94
CA PRO A 32 -9.24 -5.60 16.07
C PRO A 32 -10.56 -5.95 15.35
N GLY A 33 -10.49 -6.81 14.34
CA GLY A 33 -11.68 -7.36 13.68
C GLY A 33 -11.99 -6.83 12.28
N VAL A 34 -11.10 -6.05 11.67
CA VAL A 34 -11.30 -5.55 10.29
C VAL A 34 -11.10 -6.67 9.28
N THR A 35 -9.99 -7.40 9.39
CA THR A 35 -9.67 -8.59 8.58
C THR A 35 -9.04 -9.63 9.50
N GLY A 36 -9.82 -10.63 9.93
CA GLY A 36 -9.40 -11.48 11.04
C GLY A 36 -9.11 -10.62 12.27
N ASP A 37 -7.94 -10.80 12.89
CA ASP A 37 -7.54 -10.02 14.07
C ASP A 37 -6.99 -8.63 13.74
N TRP A 38 -6.80 -8.29 12.47
CA TRP A 38 -6.21 -7.01 12.09
C TRP A 38 -7.14 -5.84 12.39
N SER A 39 -6.57 -4.79 12.96
CA SER A 39 -7.18 -3.47 13.10
C SER A 39 -6.99 -2.62 11.83
N VAL A 40 -7.61 -1.44 11.77
CA VAL A 40 -7.35 -0.48 10.68
C VAL A 40 -5.88 -0.09 10.67
N ARG A 41 -5.29 0.10 11.85
CA ARG A 41 -3.87 0.40 12.02
C ARG A 41 -2.96 -0.67 11.39
N ASP A 42 -3.32 -1.95 11.51
CA ASP A 42 -2.56 -3.06 10.90
C ASP A 42 -2.68 -3.04 9.37
N ILE A 43 -3.87 -2.72 8.85
CA ILE A 43 -4.08 -2.51 7.41
C ILE A 43 -3.23 -1.35 6.89
N LEU A 44 -3.13 -0.23 7.62
CA LEU A 44 -2.27 0.89 7.25
C LEU A 44 -0.79 0.45 7.19
N ALA A 45 -0.33 -0.30 8.19
CA ALA A 45 1.03 -0.84 8.21
C ALA A 45 1.29 -1.80 7.04
N HIS A 46 0.32 -2.64 6.70
CA HIS A 46 0.38 -3.56 5.57
C HIS A 46 0.44 -2.83 4.22
N VAL A 47 -0.43 -1.83 3.99
CA VAL A 47 -0.40 -1.01 2.78
C VAL A 47 0.95 -0.27 2.66
N THR A 48 1.46 0.26 3.78
CA THR A 48 2.78 0.91 3.81
C THR A 48 3.89 -0.04 3.36
N THR A 49 3.87 -1.31 3.78
CA THR A 49 4.84 -2.33 3.36
C THR A 49 4.86 -2.47 1.83
N TRP A 50 3.71 -2.49 1.18
CA TRP A 50 3.65 -2.63 -0.28
C TRP A 50 4.14 -1.39 -1.02
N GLU A 51 3.90 -0.18 -0.50
CA GLU A 51 4.52 1.04 -1.06
C GLU A 51 6.04 1.04 -0.89
N GLU A 52 6.56 0.56 0.24
CA GLU A 52 7.99 0.42 0.49
C GLU A 52 8.63 -0.64 -0.42
N GLU A 53 7.93 -1.74 -0.68
CA GLU A 53 8.37 -2.73 -1.66
C GLU A 53 8.33 -2.17 -3.09
N ALA A 54 7.32 -1.37 -3.45
CA ALA A 54 7.31 -0.67 -4.73
C ALA A 54 8.53 0.26 -4.85
N LEU A 55 8.80 1.09 -3.84
CA LEU A 55 9.98 1.97 -3.81
C LEU A 55 11.31 1.21 -3.90
N THR A 56 11.37 0.00 -3.35
CA THR A 56 12.56 -0.86 -3.42
C THR A 56 12.77 -1.43 -4.82
N HIS A 57 11.69 -1.87 -5.48
CA HIS A 57 11.79 -2.68 -6.70
C HIS A 57 11.60 -1.89 -7.98
N LEU A 58 10.92 -0.74 -7.95
CA LEU A 58 10.72 0.07 -9.15
C LEU A 58 12.05 0.62 -9.74
N PRO A 59 13.03 1.12 -8.96
CA PRO A 59 14.33 1.53 -9.51
C PRO A 59 15.05 0.37 -10.23
N LEU A 60 15.09 -0.80 -9.59
CA LEU A 60 15.67 -2.01 -10.19
C LEU A 60 15.00 -2.38 -11.51
N ILE A 61 13.68 -2.23 -11.61
CA ILE A 61 12.94 -2.50 -12.85
C ILE A 61 13.30 -1.48 -13.94
N LEU A 62 13.46 -0.19 -13.59
CA LEU A 62 13.88 0.84 -14.55
C LEU A 62 15.27 0.57 -15.11
N GLU A 63 16.17 0.00 -14.30
CA GLU A 63 17.52 -0.43 -14.72
C GLU A 63 17.52 -1.75 -15.50
N GLY A 64 16.34 -2.32 -15.81
CA GLY A 64 16.20 -3.59 -16.55
C GLY A 64 16.29 -4.84 -15.67
N GLY A 65 16.57 -4.69 -14.37
CA GLY A 65 16.69 -5.78 -13.41
C GLY A 65 15.36 -6.49 -13.10
N THR A 66 15.45 -7.56 -12.31
CA THR A 66 14.29 -8.36 -11.88
C THR A 66 14.22 -8.48 -10.36
N PRO A 67 13.11 -8.01 -9.75
CA PRO A 67 12.89 -8.20 -8.32
C PRO A 67 12.99 -9.68 -7.92
N PRO A 68 13.57 -9.98 -6.75
CA PRO A 68 13.63 -11.35 -6.26
C PRO A 68 12.22 -11.91 -6.05
N ARG A 69 12.05 -13.20 -6.32
CA ARG A 69 10.78 -13.88 -6.08
C ARG A 69 10.56 -14.04 -4.57
N TYR A 70 9.39 -13.62 -4.06
CA TYR A 70 9.06 -13.79 -2.64
C TYR A 70 9.05 -15.25 -2.20
N SER A 71 8.69 -16.19 -3.08
CA SER A 71 8.78 -17.63 -2.81
C SER A 71 10.21 -18.10 -2.49
N VAL A 72 11.21 -17.54 -3.19
CA VAL A 72 12.62 -17.89 -2.98
C VAL A 72 13.18 -17.19 -1.75
N ARG A 73 12.86 -15.89 -1.56
CA ARG A 73 13.46 -15.08 -0.49
C ARG A 73 12.80 -15.25 0.88
N TYR A 74 11.49 -15.48 0.90
CA TYR A 74 10.70 -15.49 2.13
C TYR A 74 9.87 -16.76 2.30
N GLY A 75 9.84 -17.68 1.32
CA GLY A 75 8.96 -18.85 1.34
C GLY A 75 7.55 -18.57 0.80
N GLY A 76 7.27 -17.36 0.32
CA GLY A 76 5.99 -16.99 -0.28
C GLY A 76 5.54 -15.59 0.11
N LEU A 77 4.40 -15.17 -0.46
CA LEU A 77 3.77 -13.90 -0.11
C LEU A 77 3.23 -13.92 1.33
N ASP A 78 2.63 -15.03 1.76
CA ASP A 78 2.07 -15.15 3.10
C ASP A 78 3.15 -15.10 4.17
N ALA A 79 4.27 -15.78 3.95
CA ALA A 79 5.42 -15.74 4.85
C ALA A 79 6.07 -14.35 4.90
N PHE A 80 6.17 -13.66 3.76
CA PHE A 80 6.58 -12.26 3.73
C PHE A 80 5.61 -11.35 4.51
N ASN A 81 4.31 -11.47 4.25
CA ASN A 81 3.28 -10.67 4.92
C ASN A 81 3.27 -10.90 6.42
N ALA A 82 3.37 -12.15 6.89
CA ALA A 82 3.44 -12.50 8.30
C ALA A 82 4.67 -11.88 8.96
N ARG A 83 5.85 -12.01 8.34
CA ARG A 83 7.09 -11.40 8.83
C ARG A 83 6.98 -9.87 8.92
N MET A 84 6.48 -9.20 7.89
CA MET A 84 6.34 -7.74 7.90
C MET A 84 5.30 -7.27 8.92
N THR A 85 4.23 -8.04 9.11
CA THR A 85 3.22 -7.79 10.15
C THR A 85 3.84 -7.88 11.54
N GLU A 86 4.61 -8.93 11.81
CA GLU A 86 5.31 -9.09 13.09
C GLU A 86 6.31 -7.96 13.37
N GLN A 87 7.14 -7.62 12.38
CA GLN A 87 8.10 -6.50 12.49
C GLN A 87 7.42 -5.18 12.81
N LYS A 88 6.24 -4.95 12.23
CA LYS A 88 5.47 -3.73 12.46
C LYS A 88 4.56 -3.83 13.67
N ALA A 89 4.36 -4.99 14.31
CA ALA A 89 3.37 -5.18 15.37
C ALA A 89 3.52 -4.20 16.56
N ARG A 90 4.76 -3.84 16.91
CA ARG A 90 5.07 -2.94 18.04
C ARG A 90 5.01 -1.45 17.70
N LEU A 91 4.81 -1.07 16.43
CA LEU A 91 4.75 0.35 16.05
C LEU A 91 3.47 1.00 16.58
N SER A 92 3.57 2.19 17.16
CA SER A 92 2.38 2.96 17.54
C SER A 92 1.56 3.37 16.30
N LEU A 93 0.27 3.67 16.49
CA LEU A 93 -0.58 4.22 15.43
C LEU A 93 0.03 5.48 14.78
N SER A 94 0.63 6.36 15.59
CA SER A 94 1.26 7.58 15.08
C SER A 94 2.50 7.28 14.24
N ALA A 95 3.30 6.27 14.61
CA ALA A 95 4.43 5.82 13.81
C ALA A 95 3.98 5.22 12.47
N VAL A 96 2.93 4.38 12.48
CA VAL A 96 2.36 3.81 11.26
C VAL A 96 1.84 4.90 10.32
N ARG A 97 1.09 5.88 10.83
CA ARG A 97 0.62 7.03 10.01
C ARG A 97 1.79 7.80 9.39
N ARG A 98 2.82 8.11 10.17
CA ARG A 98 4.03 8.80 9.65
C ARG A 98 4.74 7.99 8.56
N GLN A 99 4.86 6.67 8.74
CA GLN A 99 5.47 5.80 7.73
C GLN A 99 4.63 5.74 6.46
N LEU A 100 3.31 5.59 6.59
CA LEU A 100 2.36 5.58 5.48
C LEU A 100 2.45 6.86 4.65
N ASP A 101 2.31 8.04 5.28
CA ASP A 101 2.38 9.32 4.58
C ASP A 101 3.76 9.58 3.97
N GLY A 102 4.82 9.15 4.66
CA GLY A 102 6.18 9.27 4.18
C GLY A 102 6.48 8.40 2.96
N ALA A 103 6.06 7.13 3.00
CA ALA A 103 6.20 6.19 1.89
C ALA A 103 5.43 6.68 0.66
N HIS A 104 4.18 7.11 0.85
CA HIS A 104 3.35 7.59 -0.23
C HIS A 104 3.95 8.82 -0.91
N ARG A 105 4.43 9.80 -0.14
CA ARG A 105 5.09 10.99 -0.69
C ARG A 105 6.30 10.63 -1.55
N ARG A 106 7.20 9.79 -1.02
CA ARG A 106 8.38 9.32 -1.77
C ARG A 106 7.99 8.58 -3.04
N LEU A 107 6.91 7.78 -2.99
CA LEU A 107 6.43 7.03 -4.13
C LEU A 107 5.89 7.96 -5.22
N ILE A 108 5.11 8.98 -4.88
CA ILE A 108 4.64 9.99 -5.83
C ILE A 108 5.81 10.74 -6.46
N ASP A 109 6.75 11.23 -5.64
CA ASP A 109 7.94 11.95 -6.13
C ASP A 109 8.75 11.09 -7.10
N PHE A 110 8.89 9.80 -6.81
CA PHE A 110 9.60 8.85 -7.65
C PHE A 110 8.86 8.61 -8.99
N ILE A 111 7.53 8.40 -8.95
CA ILE A 111 6.74 8.19 -10.17
C ILE A 111 6.77 9.42 -11.08
N GLN A 112 6.69 10.63 -10.51
CA GLN A 112 6.75 11.88 -11.27
C GLN A 112 8.06 12.04 -12.05
N ARG A 113 9.16 11.47 -11.55
CA ARG A 113 10.49 11.51 -12.17
C ARG A 113 10.78 10.31 -13.09
N ALA A 114 9.93 9.29 -13.07
CA ALA A 114 10.12 8.10 -13.89
C ALA A 114 9.90 8.41 -15.38
N PRO A 115 10.61 7.73 -16.31
CA PRO A 115 10.41 7.93 -17.75
C PRO A 115 8.95 7.74 -18.18
N GLU A 116 8.44 8.61 -19.06
CA GLU A 116 7.02 8.63 -19.45
C GLU A 116 6.58 7.35 -20.19
N ASP A 117 7.48 6.74 -20.96
CA ASP A 117 7.24 5.46 -21.66
C ASP A 117 6.96 4.32 -20.66
N GLN A 118 7.61 4.35 -19.49
CA GLN A 118 7.39 3.38 -18.42
C GLN A 118 6.04 3.55 -17.74
N GLN A 119 5.50 4.76 -17.72
CA GLN A 119 4.20 5.09 -17.13
C GLN A 119 3.03 4.84 -18.08
N SER A 120 3.24 5.05 -19.39
CA SER A 120 2.17 5.11 -20.38
C SER A 120 1.78 3.75 -20.99
N ARG A 121 2.71 2.79 -20.97
CA ARG A 121 2.54 1.43 -21.52
C ARG A 121 2.37 0.39 -20.42
N GLU A 122 1.88 -0.80 -20.75
CA GLU A 122 1.82 -1.95 -19.81
C GLU A 122 3.23 -2.54 -19.59
N THR A 123 4.09 -1.80 -18.91
CA THR A 123 5.46 -2.20 -18.58
C THR A 123 5.52 -3.01 -17.28
N ARG A 124 6.68 -3.63 -17.01
CA ARG A 124 6.97 -4.26 -15.71
C ARG A 124 6.85 -3.26 -14.56
N PHE A 125 7.28 -2.02 -14.80
CA PHE A 125 7.15 -0.90 -13.86
C PHE A 125 5.68 -0.64 -13.53
N ARG A 126 4.84 -0.43 -14.56
CA ARG A 126 3.42 -0.12 -14.37
C ARG A 126 2.66 -1.28 -13.74
N ARG A 127 3.00 -2.52 -14.10
CA ARG A 127 2.43 -3.72 -13.49
C ARG A 127 2.76 -3.81 -12.00
N ARG A 128 4.02 -3.58 -11.62
CA ARG A 128 4.45 -3.59 -10.22
C ARG A 128 3.72 -2.50 -9.43
N LEU A 129 3.77 -1.27 -9.93
CA LEU A 129 3.09 -0.14 -9.30
C LEU A 129 1.60 -0.44 -9.09
N ARG A 130 0.89 -0.95 -10.11
CA ARG A 130 -0.53 -1.31 -10.00
C ARG A 130 -0.82 -2.26 -8.85
N LEU A 131 -0.08 -3.36 -8.78
CA LEU A 131 -0.33 -4.45 -7.83
C LEU A 131 -0.03 -4.02 -6.39
N ASP A 132 0.94 -3.14 -6.19
CA ASP A 132 1.33 -2.69 -4.86
C ASP A 132 0.52 -1.48 -4.37
N THR A 133 -0.16 -0.76 -5.29
CA THR A 133 -0.84 0.52 -4.99
C THR A 133 -2.33 0.57 -5.43
N TYR A 134 -2.66 1.22 -6.54
CA TYR A 134 -4.01 1.63 -6.90
C TYR A 134 -4.97 0.50 -7.27
N SER A 135 -4.52 -0.75 -7.35
CA SER A 135 -5.42 -1.94 -7.38
C SER A 135 -5.48 -2.69 -6.05
N HIS A 136 -4.60 -2.36 -5.11
CA HIS A 136 -4.50 -2.93 -3.78
C HIS A 136 -5.27 -2.10 -2.75
N TYR A 137 -5.11 -0.77 -2.79
CA TYR A 137 -5.82 0.14 -1.88
C TYR A 137 -7.34 -0.07 -1.84
N PRO A 138 -8.05 -0.29 -2.97
CA PRO A 138 -9.50 -0.48 -2.94
C PRO A 138 -9.94 -1.71 -2.13
N GLN A 139 -9.14 -2.79 -2.12
CA GLN A 139 -9.44 -4.01 -1.38
C GLN A 139 -9.47 -3.73 0.13
N HIS A 140 -8.43 -3.04 0.63
CA HIS A 140 -8.30 -2.64 2.03
C HIS A 140 -9.29 -1.55 2.42
N ALA A 141 -9.55 -0.60 1.53
CA ALA A 141 -10.56 0.42 1.74
C ALA A 141 -11.95 -0.21 1.93
N GLU A 142 -12.28 -1.25 1.15
CA GLU A 142 -13.55 -1.95 1.29
C GLU A 142 -13.63 -2.78 2.57
N ALA A 143 -12.57 -3.48 2.96
CA ALA A 143 -12.52 -4.19 4.24
C ALA A 143 -12.81 -3.25 5.43
N ILE A 144 -12.19 -2.07 5.44
CA ILE A 144 -12.44 -1.04 6.46
C ILE A 144 -13.90 -0.56 6.43
N ARG A 145 -14.46 -0.27 5.25
CA ARG A 145 -15.86 0.17 5.12
C ARG A 145 -16.85 -0.90 5.59
N GLN A 146 -16.60 -2.16 5.27
CA GLN A 146 -17.42 -3.30 5.73
C GLN A 146 -17.39 -3.42 7.25
N TRP A 147 -16.21 -3.34 7.85
CA TRP A 147 -16.06 -3.37 9.30
C TRP A 147 -16.81 -2.21 9.97
N ARG A 148 -16.67 -0.98 9.47
CA ARG A 148 -17.39 0.19 10.00
C ARG A 148 -18.90 -0.02 10.05
N ARG A 149 -19.49 -0.56 8.97
CA ARG A 149 -20.94 -0.85 8.90
C ARG A 149 -21.39 -1.86 9.95
N LYS A 150 -20.51 -2.75 10.41
CA LYS A 150 -20.84 -3.79 11.40
C LYS A 150 -20.70 -3.33 12.85
N VAL A 151 -19.84 -2.34 13.11
CA VAL A 151 -19.40 -2.00 14.48
C VAL A 151 -19.70 -0.56 14.91
N LEU A 152 -20.11 0.31 13.98
CA LEU A 152 -20.41 1.72 14.22
C LEU A 152 -21.86 2.10 13.88
N VAL A 153 -22.70 1.11 13.59
CA VAL A 153 -24.16 1.24 13.46
C VAL A 153 -24.80 0.74 14.75
#